data_AF-A0A2V7SK02-F1
#
_entry.id   AF-A0A2V7SK02-F1
#
_cell.length_a   1.000
_cell.length_b   1.000
_cell.length_c   1.000
_cell.angle_alpha   90.00
_cell.angle_beta   90.00
_cell.angle_gamma   90.00
#
_symmetry.space_group_name_H-M   'P 1'
#
loop_
_entity.id
_entity.type
_entity.pdbx_description
1 polymer ?
#
loop_
_entity_poly.entity_id
_entity_poly.type
_entity_poly.pdbx_seq_one_letter_code
_entity_poly.pdbx_strand_id
1 'polypeptide(L)'
;MTRQGADPMVCNTSRNTAQLMECGVVIRDPTDSASFYLSAYVLEGKVAMISFGDSGGVQLVDRLKADLTARFGRPHAAKNGTWQWNYRGGGGAQTVRFNWRGRGSARWIFITLWDKRVMDGIARYVGRKP
;
A
#
# COMPACT_ATOMS: atom_id res chain seq x y z
N MET A 1 -4.73 -31.67 0.94
CA MET A 1 -3.33 -31.21 1.07
C MET A 1 -3.31 -29.70 1.16
N THR A 2 -3.33 -29.14 2.37
CA THR A 2 -3.13 -27.71 2.63
C THR A 2 -1.62 -27.47 2.74
N ARG A 3 -1.05 -26.60 1.90
CA ARG A 3 0.36 -26.21 2.02
C ARG A 3 0.55 -25.48 3.35
N GLN A 4 1.23 -26.13 4.31
CA GLN A 4 1.82 -25.44 5.45
C GLN A 4 2.83 -24.41 4.90
N GLY A 5 2.57 -23.13 5.15
CA GLY A 5 3.45 -22.03 4.72
C GLY A 5 2.84 -20.98 3.78
N ALA A 6 1.54 -21.06 3.45
CA ALA A 6 0.88 -19.96 2.75
C ALA A 6 0.39 -18.92 3.77
N ASP A 7 0.95 -17.71 3.72
CA ASP A 7 0.42 -16.57 4.48
C ASP A 7 -1.03 -16.31 4.04
N PRO A 8 -2.04 -16.45 4.92
CA PRO A 8 -3.44 -16.41 4.51
C PRO A 8 -3.85 -14.99 4.10
N MET A 9 -4.51 -14.87 2.95
CA MET A 9 -5.24 -13.66 2.59
C MET A 9 -6.53 -13.59 3.41
N VAL A 10 -6.72 -12.50 4.14
CA VAL A 10 -7.91 -12.23 4.98
C VAL A 10 -8.67 -11.06 4.38
N CYS A 11 -9.92 -11.28 3.98
CA CYS A 11 -10.80 -10.23 3.46
C CYS A 11 -11.97 -9.97 4.41
N ASN A 12 -12.17 -8.72 4.80
CA ASN A 12 -13.31 -8.25 5.59
C ASN A 12 -14.15 -7.29 4.75
N THR A 13 -15.46 -7.52 4.67
CA THR A 13 -16.40 -6.58 4.04
C THR A 13 -17.10 -5.78 5.12
N SER A 14 -16.95 -4.46 5.10
CA SER A 14 -17.68 -3.56 5.98
C SER A 14 -19.17 -3.58 5.63
N ARG A 15 -20.02 -3.84 6.64
CA ARG A 15 -21.48 -3.85 6.48
C ARG A 15 -22.11 -2.45 6.58
N ASN A 16 -21.39 -1.48 7.14
CA ASN A 16 -21.88 -0.11 7.37
C ASN A 16 -21.50 0.86 6.25
N THR A 17 -20.54 0.48 5.40
CA THR A 17 -20.13 1.24 4.21
C THR A 17 -20.37 0.32 3.02
N ALA A 18 -21.46 0.54 2.30
CA ALA A 18 -21.86 -0.35 1.21
C ALA A 18 -20.69 -0.60 0.25
N GLN A 19 -20.26 -1.86 0.17
CA GLN A 19 -19.26 -2.38 -0.76
C GLN A 19 -17.79 -2.02 -0.50
N LEU A 20 -17.38 -1.67 0.72
CA LEU A 20 -15.96 -1.61 1.07
C LEU A 20 -15.46 -2.99 1.54
N MET A 21 -14.61 -3.62 0.73
CA MET A 21 -13.88 -4.83 1.12
C MET A 21 -12.42 -4.48 1.38
N GLU A 22 -11.90 -4.87 2.55
CA GLU A 22 -10.49 -4.79 2.89
C GLU A 22 -9.87 -6.19 2.87
N CYS A 23 -8.88 -6.41 2.02
CA CYS A 23 -8.15 -7.67 1.93
C CYS A 23 -6.69 -7.48 2.34
N GLY A 24 -6.22 -8.21 3.35
CA GLY A 24 -4.86 -8.18 3.87
C GLY A 24 -4.13 -9.51 3.66
N VAL A 25 -2.82 -9.48 3.38
CA VAL A 25 -1.96 -10.66 3.35
C VAL A 25 -0.57 -10.31 3.88
N VAL A 26 0.05 -11.23 4.62
CA VAL A 26 1.47 -11.11 4.95
C VAL A 26 2.28 -11.72 3.80
N ILE A 27 3.35 -11.08 3.36
CA ILE A 27 4.21 -11.58 2.28
C ILE A 27 5.63 -11.54 2.79
N ARG A 28 6.37 -12.64 2.69
CA ARG A 28 7.81 -12.63 2.96
C ARG A 28 8.59 -12.43 1.68
N ASP A 29 9.47 -11.44 1.65
CA ASP A 29 10.42 -11.28 0.54
C ASP A 29 11.50 -12.35 0.65
N PRO A 30 11.63 -13.23 -0.35
CA PRO A 30 12.59 -14.33 -0.30
C PRO A 30 14.05 -13.86 -0.38
N THR A 31 14.31 -12.60 -0.77
CA THR A 31 15.66 -12.06 -0.97
C THR A 31 16.27 -11.51 0.31
N ASP A 32 15.48 -10.94 1.21
CA ASP A 32 15.98 -10.31 2.44
C ASP A 32 15.19 -10.67 3.71
N SER A 33 14.30 -11.66 3.61
CA SER A 33 13.42 -12.13 4.70
C SER A 33 12.48 -11.06 5.25
N ALA A 34 12.35 -9.91 4.57
CA ALA A 34 11.47 -8.85 5.04
C ALA A 34 10.01 -9.33 5.03
N SER A 35 9.29 -9.04 6.11
CA SER A 35 7.86 -9.32 6.19
C SER A 35 7.08 -8.08 5.79
N PHE A 36 6.22 -8.24 4.79
CA PHE A 36 5.31 -7.23 4.30
C PHE A 36 3.88 -7.55 4.70
N TYR A 37 3.10 -6.54 5.04
CA TYR A 37 1.64 -6.63 5.10
C TYR A 37 1.06 -5.83 3.94
N LEU A 38 0.38 -6.50 3.02
CA LEU A 38 -0.31 -5.90 1.88
C LEU A 38 -1.80 -5.88 2.15
N SER A 39 -2.40 -4.70 2.27
CA SER A 39 -3.85 -4.47 2.34
C SER A 39 -4.37 -3.80 1.08
N ALA A 40 -5.59 -4.13 0.66
CA ALA A 40 -6.29 -3.48 -0.44
C ALA A 40 -7.74 -3.18 -0.05
N TYR A 41 -8.16 -1.95 -0.32
CA TYR A 41 -9.54 -1.50 -0.23
C TYR A 41 -10.18 -1.59 -1.61
N VAL A 42 -11.25 -2.37 -1.74
CA VAL A 42 -12.08 -2.45 -2.94
C VAL A 42 -13.40 -1.74 -2.66
N LEU A 43 -13.76 -0.78 -3.51
CA LEU A 43 -15.02 -0.05 -3.46
C LEU A 43 -15.60 0.03 -4.89
N GLU A 44 -16.80 -0.53 -5.10
CA GLU A 44 -17.49 -0.52 -6.41
C GLU A 44 -16.58 -0.98 -7.58
N GLY A 45 -15.76 -2.01 -7.35
CA GLY A 45 -14.81 -2.54 -8.35
C GLY A 45 -13.53 -1.73 -8.54
N LYS A 46 -13.32 -0.64 -7.79
CA LYS A 46 -12.09 0.17 -7.80
C LYS A 46 -11.21 -0.18 -6.60
N VAL A 47 -9.89 -0.15 -6.76
CA VAL A 47 -8.93 -0.63 -5.74
C VAL A 47 -7.97 0.48 -5.30
N ALA A 48 -7.79 0.64 -3.98
CA ALA A 48 -6.66 1.35 -3.39
C ALA A 48 -5.85 0.37 -2.55
N MET A 49 -4.51 0.43 -2.63
CA MET A 49 -3.64 -0.58 -2.05
C MET A 49 -2.63 0.06 -1.10
N ILE A 50 -2.31 -0.64 -0.03
CA ILE A 50 -1.34 -0.24 0.99
C ILE A 50 -0.43 -1.44 1.26
N SER A 51 0.87 -1.23 1.17
CA SER A 51 1.89 -2.19 1.58
C SER A 51 2.72 -1.61 2.71
N PHE A 52 2.99 -2.43 3.71
CA PHE A 52 3.80 -2.12 4.87
C PHE A 52 4.91 -3.17 5.01
N GLY A 53 6.10 -2.82 5.46
CA GLY A 53 7.18 -3.77 5.76
C GLY A 53 8.03 -3.30 6.94
N ASP A 54 8.41 -4.21 7.84
CA ASP A 54 9.06 -3.89 9.14
C ASP A 54 10.57 -4.21 9.19
N SER A 55 11.14 -4.71 8.08
CA SER A 55 12.51 -5.27 8.08
C SER A 55 13.43 -4.67 7.02
N GLY A 56 12.97 -3.65 6.30
CA GLY A 56 13.71 -3.10 5.16
C GLY A 56 14.92 -2.28 5.58
N GLY A 57 16.12 -2.83 5.40
CA GLY A 57 17.37 -2.08 5.42
C GLY A 57 17.45 -1.07 4.26
N VAL A 58 18.47 -0.21 4.26
CA VAL A 58 18.66 0.85 3.24
C VAL A 58 18.69 0.27 1.81
N GLN A 59 19.26 -0.93 1.63
CA GLN A 59 19.31 -1.59 0.32
C GLN A 59 17.91 -1.92 -0.24
N LEU A 60 16.97 -2.38 0.60
CA LEU A 60 15.60 -2.64 0.17
C LEU A 60 14.88 -1.34 -0.19
N VAL A 61 15.14 -0.26 0.57
CA VAL A 61 14.60 1.08 0.28
C VAL A 61 15.05 1.56 -1.10
N ASP A 62 16.34 1.44 -1.40
CA ASP A 62 16.90 1.87 -2.68
C ASP A 62 16.38 1.02 -3.84
N ARG A 63 16.28 -0.31 -3.69
CA ARG A 63 15.67 -1.21 -4.68
C ARG A 63 14.23 -0.81 -4.99
N LEU A 64 13.39 -0.69 -3.96
CA LEU A 64 11.98 -0.32 -4.14
C LEU A 64 11.83 1.07 -4.77
N LYS A 65 12.67 2.03 -4.38
CA LYS A 65 12.67 3.36 -4.99
C LYS A 65 13.07 3.31 -6.46
N ALA A 66 14.07 2.51 -6.82
CA ALA A 66 14.49 2.32 -8.22
C ALA A 66 13.36 1.70 -9.04
N ASP A 67 12.73 0.63 -8.54
CA ASP A 67 11.60 -0.04 -9.21
C ASP A 67 10.41 0.90 -9.42
N LEU A 68 10.03 1.65 -8.38
CA LEU A 68 8.96 2.64 -8.48
C LEU A 68 9.32 3.76 -9.46
N THR A 69 10.58 4.18 -9.49
CA THR A 69 11.06 5.20 -10.43
C THR A 69 11.02 4.69 -11.88
N ALA A 70 11.40 3.43 -12.12
CA ALA A 70 11.32 2.82 -13.43
C ALA A 70 9.87 2.70 -13.94
N ARG A 71 8.91 2.44 -13.03
CA ARG A 71 7.49 2.27 -13.38
C ARG A 71 6.73 3.58 -13.52
N PHE A 72 6.99 4.56 -12.65
CA PHE A 72 6.17 5.77 -12.52
C PHE A 72 6.94 7.06 -12.83
N GLY A 73 8.20 6.96 -13.26
CA GLY A 73 9.05 8.10 -13.55
C GLY A 73 9.68 8.71 -12.30
N ARG A 74 10.10 9.98 -12.39
CA ARG A 74 10.85 10.63 -11.29
C ARG A 74 9.93 10.97 -10.11
N PRO A 75 10.30 10.63 -8.86
CA PRO A 75 9.51 11.02 -7.69
C PRO A 75 9.66 12.51 -7.37
N HIS A 76 8.62 13.06 -6.78
CA HIS A 76 8.69 14.25 -5.93
C HIS A 76 9.05 13.85 -4.50
N ALA A 77 10.06 14.50 -3.91
CA ALA A 77 10.37 14.32 -2.49
C ALA A 77 9.40 15.19 -1.65
N ALA A 78 8.46 14.54 -0.96
CA ALA A 78 7.44 15.26 -0.21
C ALA A 78 7.94 15.69 1.19
N LYS A 79 8.71 14.83 1.86
CA LYS A 79 9.35 15.03 3.17
C LYS A 79 10.57 14.11 3.28
N ASN A 80 11.38 14.27 4.34
CA ASN A 80 12.48 13.34 4.63
C ASN A 80 11.95 11.90 4.74
N GLY A 81 12.53 11.00 3.94
CA GLY A 81 12.09 9.61 3.86
C GLY A 81 10.73 9.41 3.18
N THR A 82 10.18 10.41 2.47
CA THR A 82 8.91 10.27 1.73
C THR A 82 9.07 10.71 0.28
N TRP A 83 8.76 9.79 -0.64
CA TRP A 83 8.73 10.02 -2.08
C TRP A 83 7.34 9.78 -2.64
N GLN A 84 6.93 10.59 -3.60
CA GLN A 84 5.61 10.53 -4.21
C GLN A 84 5.71 10.57 -5.74
N TRP A 85 4.94 9.73 -6.40
CA TRP A 85 4.72 9.74 -7.83
C TRP A 85 3.25 10.02 -8.08
N ASN A 86 2.97 11.08 -8.83
CA ASN A 86 1.63 11.35 -9.33
C ASN A 86 1.60 10.92 -10.79
N TYR A 87 0.63 10.09 -11.14
CA TYR A 87 0.49 9.60 -12.50
C TYR A 87 -1.00 9.47 -12.88
N ARG A 88 -1.26 9.24 -14.16
CA ARG A 88 -2.60 8.95 -14.66
C ARG A 88 -2.68 7.44 -14.91
N GLY A 89 -3.63 6.78 -14.25
CA GLY A 89 -3.84 5.34 -14.34
C GLY A 89 -5.29 4.99 -13.98
N GLY A 90 -5.81 3.85 -14.48
CA GLY A 90 -7.14 3.35 -14.11
C GLY A 90 -8.31 4.33 -14.37
N GLY A 91 -8.16 5.26 -15.30
CA GLY A 91 -9.15 6.29 -15.62
C GLY A 91 -9.13 7.52 -14.70
N GLY A 92 -8.17 7.67 -13.78
CA GLY A 92 -8.12 8.76 -12.79
C GLY A 92 -6.71 9.30 -12.49
N ALA A 93 -6.65 10.25 -11.56
CA ALA A 93 -5.39 10.67 -10.94
C ALA A 93 -5.02 9.67 -9.84
N GLN A 94 -3.85 9.05 -9.97
CA GLN A 94 -3.34 8.07 -9.04
C GLN A 94 -2.04 8.58 -8.41
N THR A 95 -1.83 8.20 -7.16
CA THR A 95 -0.64 8.59 -6.40
C THR A 95 0.00 7.36 -5.79
N VAL A 96 1.27 7.13 -6.12
CA VAL A 96 2.13 6.22 -5.33
C VAL A 96 2.86 7.05 -4.30
N ARG A 97 2.83 6.64 -3.03
CA ARG A 97 3.63 7.25 -1.97
C ARG A 97 4.47 6.19 -1.30
N PHE A 98 5.77 6.37 -1.29
CA PHE A 98 6.72 5.53 -0.58
C PHE A 98 7.28 6.28 0.62
N ASN A 99 7.19 5.68 1.79
CA ASN A 99 7.71 6.22 3.04
C ASN A 99 8.67 5.23 3.65
N TRP A 100 9.80 5.73 4.12
CA TRP A 100 10.76 5.01 4.92
C TRP A 100 10.99 5.79 6.21
N ARG A 101 10.78 5.12 7.35
CA ARG A 101 10.99 5.71 8.68
C ARG A 101 11.77 4.74 9.55
N GLY A 102 12.86 5.24 10.12
CA GLY A 102 13.59 4.54 11.17
C GLY A 102 13.26 5.11 12.55
N ARG A 103 12.96 4.24 13.53
CA ARG A 103 12.87 4.61 14.95
C ARG A 103 13.59 3.56 15.80
N GLY A 104 14.71 3.93 16.42
CA GLY A 104 15.56 2.96 17.12
C GLY A 104 16.06 1.87 16.16
N SER A 105 15.90 0.60 16.54
CA SER A 105 16.17 -0.57 15.70
C SER A 105 15.05 -0.86 14.68
N ALA A 106 13.86 -0.30 14.84
CA ALA A 106 12.74 -0.54 13.92
C ALA A 106 12.90 0.27 12.63
N ARG A 107 12.62 -0.38 11.49
CA ARG A 107 12.71 0.20 10.15
C ARG A 107 11.42 -0.10 9.38
N TRP A 108 10.58 0.92 9.25
CA TRP A 108 9.29 0.81 8.59
C TRP A 108 9.38 1.31 7.15
N ILE A 109 9.00 0.44 6.21
CA ILE A 109 8.70 0.76 4.83
C ILE A 109 7.19 0.79 4.67
N PHE A 110 6.66 1.83 4.03
CA PHE A 110 5.25 1.96 3.74
C PHE A 110 5.05 2.49 2.32
N ILE A 111 4.50 1.65 1.45
CA ILE A 111 4.14 2.00 0.08
C ILE A 111 2.63 2.08 0.00
N THR A 112 2.11 3.18 -0.52
CA THR A 112 0.67 3.38 -0.72
C THR A 112 0.38 3.69 -2.17
N LEU A 113 -0.62 3.03 -2.70
CA LEU A 113 -1.22 3.30 -4.00
C LEU A 113 -2.62 3.85 -3.79
N TRP A 114 -2.76 5.16 -3.93
CA TRP A 114 -4.06 5.82 -3.89
C TRP A 114 -4.65 5.94 -5.29
N ASP A 115 -5.84 5.40 -5.45
CA ASP A 115 -6.78 5.88 -6.45
C ASP A 115 -7.65 6.96 -5.82
N LYS A 116 -7.55 8.20 -6.33
CA LYS A 116 -8.29 9.33 -5.77
C LYS A 116 -9.80 9.09 -5.76
N ARG A 117 -10.36 8.40 -6.75
CA ARG A 117 -11.80 8.14 -6.82
C ARG A 117 -12.24 7.14 -5.75
N VAL A 118 -11.41 6.16 -5.43
CA VAL A 118 -11.66 5.21 -4.34
C VAL A 118 -11.65 5.95 -3.01
N MET A 119 -10.60 6.72 -2.74
CA MET A 119 -10.46 7.44 -1.47
C MET A 119 -11.57 8.48 -1.28
N ASP A 120 -11.91 9.24 -2.31
CA ASP A 120 -13.03 10.19 -2.29
C ASP A 120 -14.38 9.45 -2.05
N GLY A 121 -14.55 8.25 -2.63
CA GLY A 121 -15.70 7.38 -2.39
C GLY A 121 -15.80 6.92 -0.93
N ILE A 122 -14.71 6.39 -0.37
CA ILE A 122 -14.63 5.98 1.04
C ILE A 122 -14.96 7.17 1.97
N ALA A 123 -14.39 8.34 1.71
CA ALA A 123 -14.62 9.54 2.51
C ALA A 123 -16.11 9.94 2.58
N ARG A 124 -16.87 9.75 1.49
CA ARG A 124 -18.33 10.02 1.48
C ARG A 124 -19.11 9.10 2.42
N TYR A 125 -18.63 7.89 2.65
CA TYR A 125 -19.25 6.96 3.60
C TYR A 125 -18.85 7.25 5.05
N VAL A 126 -17.59 7.63 5.30
CA VAL A 126 -17.11 7.99 6.65
C VAL A 126 -17.77 9.31 7.14
N GLY A 127 -18.04 10.25 6.22
CA GLY A 127 -18.72 11.51 6.54
C GLY A 127 -20.22 11.39 6.82
N ARG A 128 -20.86 10.27 6.44
CA ARG A 128 -22.25 9.97 6.81
C ARG A 128 -22.26 9.35 8.20
N LYS A 129 -22.28 10.18 9.24
CA LYS A 129 -22.78 9.72 10.54
C LYS A 129 -24.29 9.40 10.39
N PRO A 130 -24.79 8.35 11.06
CA PRO A 130 -26.23 8.09 11.13
C PRO A 130 -26.96 9.26 11.80
#